data_AF-A0AA88TK59-F1
#
_entry.id   AF-A0AA88TK59-F1
#
_cell.length_a   1.000
_cell.length_b   1.000
_cell.length_c   1.000
_cell.angle_alpha   90.00
_cell.angle_beta   90.00
_cell.angle_gamma   90.00
#
_symmetry.space_group_name_H-M   'P 1'
#
loop_
_entity.id
_entity.type
_entity.pdbx_description
1 polymer ?
#
loop_
_entity_poly.entity_id
_entity_poly.type
_entity_poly.pdbx_seq_one_letter_code
_entity_poly.pdbx_strand_id
1 'polypeptide(L)'
;MALPIDPMEEPRMYQQTLLQDGLYDLLESDMMVDCVLKIKDKEFPCHRLRLVPEDYFTKNVEKHEWLSSNPEIIKKLQLVKDAHAGKLPEVKKTKSKKSAGEKGEKEGDDGEEEEEEEQEELLPGILNDNLRFGMFLRELIFLINDTASVAYDPTGNDCFVASLSTQIPKNHCSLVTKENQIFVAGGLFFDEQSKDEQIYSYFLQFDPATSDWIGMPPIPSPRFLFGMGEAENFIFVIGGKEMKEGERVLDTVMVYDRQYLKWAEADPLPYPVYGHGVVSHNEIIYVIGGKGENKECLNRLCAYDAKKRQWKDLAPLNTARSLFGVTIHKNKIYVAAGVTDSGLTGNAEVYDIKTNKWSEFVEFPQERSSLSLVTVGGILYGVGGFAMFPKEDSDDLMPQEMNDIWRYDEGERKWNGILRENQYASGATVLGVRLNTLRLTKM
;
A
#
# COMPACT_ATOMS: atom_id res chain seq x y z
N MET A 1 -36.94 -10.83 -37.09
CA MET A 1 -37.61 -11.80 -36.21
C MET A 1 -36.55 -12.38 -35.29
N ALA A 2 -36.37 -11.75 -34.13
CA ALA A 2 -35.57 -12.28 -33.04
C ALA A 2 -36.55 -12.74 -31.95
N LEU A 3 -36.26 -13.90 -31.37
CA LEU A 3 -37.11 -14.60 -30.41
C LEU A 3 -37.32 -13.77 -29.12
N PRO A 4 -38.46 -13.93 -28.42
CA PRO A 4 -38.72 -13.24 -27.17
C PRO A 4 -37.85 -13.88 -26.07
N ILE A 5 -36.94 -13.08 -25.50
CA ILE A 5 -36.10 -13.45 -24.36
C ILE A 5 -36.94 -13.34 -23.08
N ASP A 6 -36.87 -14.36 -22.23
CA ASP A 6 -37.58 -14.41 -20.95
C ASP A 6 -36.98 -13.37 -19.97
N PRO A 7 -37.79 -12.44 -19.42
CA PRO A 7 -37.34 -11.38 -18.52
C PRO A 7 -36.73 -11.86 -17.19
N MET A 8 -36.82 -13.15 -16.85
CA MET A 8 -36.09 -13.71 -15.70
C MET A 8 -34.58 -13.90 -15.92
N GLU A 9 -34.09 -13.90 -17.18
CA GLU A 9 -32.67 -14.18 -17.48
C GLU A 9 -31.80 -12.95 -17.76
N GLU A 10 -32.30 -11.85 -18.33
CA GLU A 10 -31.48 -10.66 -18.65
C GLU A 10 -32.14 -9.29 -18.33
N PRO A 11 -32.10 -8.87 -17.08
CA PRO A 11 -32.81 -7.66 -16.66
C PRO A 11 -31.94 -6.38 -16.65
N ARG A 12 -30.91 -6.31 -17.52
CA ARG A 12 -29.98 -5.15 -17.66
C ARG A 12 -30.45 -4.05 -18.64
N MET A 13 -31.56 -4.22 -19.37
CA MET A 13 -31.93 -3.36 -20.51
C MET A 13 -33.26 -2.60 -20.41
N TYR A 14 -34.05 -2.76 -19.33
CA TYR A 14 -35.44 -2.25 -19.27
C TYR A 14 -35.64 -0.96 -18.44
N GLN A 15 -34.56 -0.32 -17.96
CA GLN A 15 -34.65 0.81 -17.02
C GLN A 15 -34.67 2.21 -17.66
N GLN A 16 -34.77 2.30 -18.98
CA GLN A 16 -34.50 3.56 -19.67
C GLN A 16 -35.74 4.38 -20.08
N THR A 17 -36.97 3.88 -19.94
CA THR A 17 -38.12 4.50 -20.64
C THR A 17 -39.33 4.91 -19.80
N LEU A 18 -39.39 4.62 -18.49
CA LEU A 18 -40.51 5.07 -17.62
C LEU A 18 -40.20 6.31 -16.77
N LEU A 19 -38.99 6.87 -16.87
CA LEU A 19 -38.55 8.05 -16.11
C LEU A 19 -38.85 9.38 -16.80
N GLN A 20 -39.47 9.41 -17.98
CA GLN A 20 -39.64 10.66 -18.74
C GLN A 20 -40.98 11.37 -18.50
N ASP A 21 -42.10 10.65 -18.34
CA ASP A 21 -43.40 11.32 -18.31
C ASP A 21 -43.90 11.68 -16.89
N GLY A 22 -43.36 11.04 -15.83
CA GLY A 22 -43.68 11.38 -14.44
C GLY A 22 -42.73 12.40 -13.81
N LEU A 23 -41.60 12.71 -14.45
CA LEU A 23 -40.57 13.64 -13.95
C LEU A 23 -40.85 15.09 -14.33
N TYR A 24 -41.67 15.32 -15.38
CA TYR A 24 -41.97 16.67 -15.85
C TYR A 24 -42.86 17.44 -14.86
N ASP A 25 -43.78 16.75 -14.17
CA ASP A 25 -44.68 17.37 -13.18
C ASP A 25 -44.04 17.62 -11.80
N LEU A 26 -42.86 17.03 -11.51
CA LEU A 26 -42.17 17.14 -10.21
C LEU A 26 -40.99 18.12 -10.22
N LEU A 27 -40.55 18.57 -11.40
CA LEU A 27 -39.47 19.56 -11.56
C LEU A 27 -39.91 21.01 -11.27
N GLU A 28 -41.21 21.30 -11.15
CA GLU A 28 -41.71 22.66 -10.85
C GLU A 28 -41.75 23.03 -9.36
N SER A 29 -41.45 22.10 -8.44
CA SER A 29 -41.62 22.33 -6.99
C SER A 29 -40.39 22.00 -6.14
N ASP A 30 -39.28 22.70 -6.37
CA ASP A 30 -38.19 23.05 -5.42
C ASP A 30 -37.89 22.13 -4.21
N MET A 31 -37.86 20.81 -4.39
CA MET A 31 -37.74 19.84 -3.27
C MET A 31 -36.92 18.60 -3.65
N MET A 32 -35.72 18.50 -3.07
CA MET A 32 -34.87 17.30 -2.93
C MET A 32 -34.38 16.62 -4.22
N VAL A 33 -33.13 16.14 -4.19
CA VAL A 33 -32.62 15.22 -5.21
C VAL A 33 -32.51 13.82 -4.60
N ASP A 34 -33.41 12.95 -5.01
CA ASP A 34 -33.36 11.51 -4.72
C ASP A 34 -32.51 10.82 -5.80
N CYS A 35 -31.34 10.33 -5.42
CA CYS A 35 -30.56 9.44 -6.27
C CYS A 35 -30.79 8.00 -5.82
N VAL A 36 -31.64 7.27 -6.55
CA VAL A 36 -31.81 5.83 -6.43
C VAL A 36 -31.05 5.18 -7.58
N LEU A 37 -30.10 4.30 -7.25
CA LEU A 37 -29.43 3.50 -8.25
C LEU A 37 -30.28 2.27 -8.50
N LYS A 38 -30.85 2.17 -9.69
CA LYS A 38 -31.73 1.06 -10.06
C LYS A 38 -30.96 0.11 -10.96
N ILE A 39 -31.08 -1.20 -10.67
CA ILE A 39 -30.59 -2.29 -11.52
C ILE A 39 -31.66 -3.40 -11.44
N LYS A 40 -32.39 -3.63 -12.55
CA LYS A 40 -33.45 -4.65 -12.66
C LYS A 40 -34.68 -4.33 -11.76
N ASP A 41 -35.41 -5.32 -11.24
CA ASP A 41 -36.63 -5.13 -10.39
C ASP A 41 -36.35 -4.69 -8.94
N LYS A 42 -35.11 -4.33 -8.59
CA LYS A 42 -34.76 -3.83 -7.25
C LYS A 42 -34.17 -2.43 -7.31
N GLU A 43 -34.71 -1.57 -6.44
CA GLU A 43 -34.22 -0.23 -6.15
C GLU A 43 -33.18 -0.28 -5.03
N PHE A 44 -32.05 0.42 -5.20
CA PHE A 44 -31.08 0.61 -4.13
C PHE A 44 -30.97 2.10 -3.78
N PRO A 45 -31.34 2.51 -2.55
CA PRO A 45 -31.28 3.90 -2.13
C PRO A 45 -29.82 4.31 -1.85
N CYS A 46 -29.35 5.37 -2.51
CA CYS A 46 -28.11 6.06 -2.16
C CYS A 46 -28.45 7.28 -1.27
N HIS A 47 -27.68 7.50 -0.20
CA HIS A 47 -28.05 8.45 0.86
C HIS A 47 -27.98 9.93 0.48
N ARG A 48 -28.87 10.66 1.13
CA ARG A 48 -29.40 11.99 0.87
C ARG A 48 -28.94 12.91 2.01
N LEU A 49 -28.40 14.10 1.71
CA LEU A 49 -28.27 15.15 2.74
C LEU A 49 -29.21 16.31 2.39
N ARG A 50 -30.10 16.59 3.34
CA ARG A 50 -31.13 17.62 3.26
C ARG A 50 -30.86 18.61 4.39
N LEU A 51 -30.62 19.88 4.06
CA LEU A 51 -30.99 20.96 4.99
C LEU A 51 -32.52 20.97 5.03
N VAL A 52 -33.09 20.80 6.22
CA VAL A 52 -34.54 20.88 6.42
C VAL A 52 -35.04 22.15 5.74
N PRO A 53 -36.05 22.11 4.85
CA PRO A 53 -36.55 23.31 4.20
C PRO A 53 -36.89 24.35 5.26
N GLU A 54 -36.51 25.61 5.03
CA GLU A 54 -36.68 26.69 6.01
C GLU A 54 -38.13 26.77 6.52
N ASP A 55 -39.08 26.54 5.62
CA ASP A 55 -40.51 26.44 5.93
C ASP A 55 -40.88 25.31 6.90
N TYR A 56 -40.26 24.14 6.78
CA TYR A 56 -40.50 23.03 7.70
C TYR A 56 -39.80 23.26 9.03
N PHE A 57 -38.59 23.81 9.00
CA PHE A 57 -37.80 24.13 10.19
C PHE A 57 -38.52 25.16 11.06
N THR A 58 -38.97 26.28 10.47
CA THR A 58 -39.69 27.35 11.16
C THR A 58 -41.07 26.93 11.67
N LYS A 59 -41.78 26.04 10.96
CA LYS A 59 -43.13 25.60 11.34
C LYS A 59 -43.13 24.49 12.39
N ASN A 60 -42.23 23.50 12.27
CA ASN A 60 -42.33 22.25 13.01
C ASN A 60 -41.17 22.00 13.98
N VAL A 61 -39.99 22.58 13.72
CA VAL A 61 -38.81 22.39 14.58
C VAL A 61 -38.76 23.50 15.61
N GLU A 62 -38.68 24.77 15.19
CA GLU A 62 -38.51 25.93 16.10
C GLU A 62 -39.60 26.08 17.17
N LYS A 63 -40.82 25.61 16.88
CA LYS A 63 -41.99 25.77 17.75
C LYS A 63 -42.20 24.58 18.69
N HIS A 64 -41.33 23.58 18.64
CA HIS A 64 -41.50 22.36 19.42
C HIS A 64 -41.23 22.63 20.91
N GLU A 65 -42.15 22.25 21.79
CA GLU A 65 -42.12 22.56 23.23
C GLU A 65 -40.83 22.07 23.92
N TRP A 66 -40.27 20.96 23.43
CA TRP A 66 -39.04 20.33 23.92
C TRP A 66 -37.75 21.16 23.70
N LEU A 67 -37.78 22.18 22.83
CA LEU A 67 -36.65 23.08 22.62
C LEU A 67 -36.47 24.09 23.75
N SER A 68 -37.57 24.45 24.42
CA SER A 68 -37.58 25.48 25.48
C SER A 68 -36.89 25.03 26.78
N SER A 69 -36.64 23.73 26.92
CA SER A 69 -36.14 23.09 28.14
C SER A 69 -34.67 22.67 28.08
N ASN A 70 -34.00 22.77 26.92
CA ASN A 70 -32.59 22.37 26.78
C ASN A 70 -31.71 23.47 26.14
N PRO A 71 -30.83 24.13 26.92
CA PRO A 71 -29.99 25.22 26.43
C PRO A 71 -28.91 24.80 25.42
N GLU A 72 -28.50 23.53 25.37
CA GLU A 72 -27.58 23.04 24.33
C GLU A 72 -28.25 22.89 22.97
N ILE A 73 -29.53 22.47 22.97
CA ILE A 73 -30.30 22.30 21.74
C ILE A 73 -30.64 23.67 21.13
N ILE A 74 -30.88 24.69 21.96
CA ILE A 74 -31.05 26.08 21.51
C ILE A 74 -29.80 26.61 20.78
N LYS A 75 -28.59 26.27 21.26
CA LYS A 75 -27.34 26.63 20.57
C LYS A 75 -27.20 25.95 19.21
N LYS A 76 -27.57 24.67 19.12
CA LYS A 76 -27.59 23.92 17.85
C LYS A 76 -28.65 24.46 16.89
N LEU A 77 -29.82 24.87 17.40
CA LEU A 77 -30.88 25.51 16.61
C LEU A 77 -30.40 26.82 15.99
N GLN A 78 -29.68 27.64 16.74
CA GLN A 78 -29.11 28.88 16.23
C GLN A 78 -28.08 28.62 15.12
N LEU A 79 -27.25 27.59 15.26
CA LEU A 79 -26.29 27.20 14.22
C LEU A 79 -26.97 26.78 12.91
N VAL A 80 -28.12 26.10 12.98
CA VAL A 80 -28.92 25.76 11.80
C VAL A 80 -29.57 26.99 11.18
N LYS A 81 -30.02 27.97 11.98
CA LYS A 81 -30.52 29.27 11.50
C LYS A 81 -29.45 30.09 10.80
N ASP A 82 -28.26 30.14 11.38
CA ASP A 82 -27.11 30.83 10.81
C ASP A 82 -26.70 30.18 9.48
N ALA A 83 -26.77 28.85 9.38
CA ALA A 83 -26.56 28.11 8.13
C ALA A 83 -27.62 28.42 7.05
N HIS A 84 -28.91 28.53 7.40
CA HIS A 84 -29.96 29.00 6.48
C HIS A 84 -29.71 30.43 5.98
N ALA A 85 -29.14 31.28 6.84
CA ALA A 85 -28.78 32.66 6.51
C ALA A 85 -27.40 32.80 5.84
N GLY A 86 -26.70 31.69 5.55
CA GLY A 86 -25.37 31.70 4.92
C GLY A 86 -24.24 32.24 5.82
N LYS A 87 -24.46 32.33 7.14
CA LYS A 87 -23.47 32.79 8.12
C LYS A 87 -22.67 31.61 8.66
N LEU A 88 -21.36 31.64 8.46
CA LEU A 88 -20.44 30.68 9.08
C LEU A 88 -20.13 31.09 10.52
N PRO A 89 -19.89 30.16 11.45
CA PRO A 89 -19.51 30.49 12.81
C PRO A 89 -18.20 31.28 12.86
N GLU A 90 -18.20 32.46 13.48
CA GLU A 90 -16.98 33.22 13.73
C GLU A 90 -16.15 32.57 14.85
N VAL A 91 -14.86 32.40 14.61
CA VAL A 91 -13.90 31.85 15.58
C VAL A 91 -13.75 32.84 16.74
N LYS A 92 -14.08 32.40 17.97
CA LYS A 92 -13.88 33.23 19.17
C LYS A 92 -12.39 33.31 19.48
N LYS A 93 -11.78 34.48 19.29
CA LYS A 93 -10.45 34.82 19.82
C LYS A 93 -10.46 34.69 21.35
N THR A 94 -9.90 33.62 21.89
CA THR A 94 -9.69 33.44 23.33
C THR A 94 -8.52 34.32 23.79
N LYS A 95 -8.81 35.46 24.43
CA LYS A 95 -7.80 36.20 25.19
C LYS A 95 -7.33 35.34 26.36
N SER A 96 -6.11 34.83 26.30
CA SER A 96 -5.43 34.20 27.42
C SER A 96 -5.29 35.22 28.56
N LYS A 97 -5.91 34.94 29.71
CA LYS A 97 -5.67 35.69 30.95
C LYS A 97 -4.25 35.37 31.43
N LYS A 98 -3.30 36.27 31.21
CA LYS A 98 -2.04 36.29 31.99
C LYS A 98 -2.39 36.63 33.44
N SER A 99 -2.28 35.66 34.34
CA SER A 99 -2.24 35.89 35.79
C SER A 99 -0.95 36.61 36.14
N ALA A 100 -1.08 37.79 36.73
CA ALA A 100 0.00 38.60 37.26
C ALA A 100 0.62 37.94 38.51
N GLY A 101 1.95 38.02 38.63
CA GLY A 101 2.69 37.70 39.84
C GLY A 101 4.20 37.91 39.65
N GLU A 102 4.65 39.15 39.90
CA GLU A 102 5.96 39.62 40.43
C GLU A 102 7.27 38.95 39.95
N LYS A 103 8.40 39.61 39.69
CA LYS A 103 8.92 40.99 39.76
C LYS A 103 10.32 40.89 39.12
N GLY A 104 10.78 41.88 38.37
CA GLY A 104 12.19 41.97 37.98
C GLY A 104 12.43 42.92 36.82
N GLU A 105 12.73 44.17 37.17
CA GLU A 105 13.21 45.21 36.27
C GLU A 105 14.51 44.80 35.57
N LYS A 106 14.61 45.05 34.26
CA LYS A 106 15.70 45.85 33.69
C LYS A 106 15.44 46.21 32.22
N GLU A 107 15.67 47.49 31.96
CA GLU A 107 15.67 48.17 30.66
C GLU A 107 16.73 47.60 29.72
N GLY A 108 16.45 47.66 28.42
CA GLY A 108 17.39 47.34 27.35
C GLY A 108 16.69 47.13 26.02
N ASP A 109 16.41 48.24 25.34
CA ASP A 109 15.96 48.37 23.95
C ASP A 109 17.02 47.77 23.00
N ASP A 110 16.63 46.79 22.18
CA ASP A 110 17.05 46.66 20.77
C ASP A 110 16.21 45.57 20.09
N GLY A 111 15.65 45.94 18.94
CA GLY A 111 14.53 45.25 18.29
C GLY A 111 14.85 43.88 17.69
N GLU A 112 13.88 42.98 17.85
CA GLU A 112 13.63 41.86 16.94
C GLU A 112 12.14 41.87 16.59
N GLU A 113 11.85 41.95 15.29
CA GLU A 113 10.53 41.75 14.73
C GLU A 113 10.13 40.28 15.00
N GLU A 114 9.39 40.04 16.08
CA GLU A 114 8.64 38.80 16.25
C GLU A 114 7.47 38.83 15.24
N GLU A 115 7.62 38.14 14.12
CA GLU A 115 6.50 37.73 13.28
C GLU A 115 5.59 36.83 14.14
N GLU A 116 4.56 37.41 14.74
CA GLU A 116 3.47 36.67 15.36
C GLU A 116 2.79 35.82 14.29
N GLU A 117 3.15 34.53 14.22
CA GLU A 117 2.39 33.53 13.47
C GLU A 117 0.96 33.49 14.03
N GLU A 118 0.03 34.18 13.36
CA GLU A 118 -1.39 34.01 13.53
C GLU A 118 -1.76 32.56 13.20
N GLN A 119 -1.76 31.67 14.19
CA GLN A 119 -2.42 30.38 14.09
C GLN A 119 -3.94 30.62 14.02
N GLU A 120 -4.44 30.89 12.82
CA GLU A 120 -5.82 30.59 12.47
C GLU A 120 -6.02 29.09 12.74
N GLU A 121 -6.88 28.75 13.70
CA GLU A 121 -7.44 27.39 13.79
C GLU A 121 -8.24 27.15 12.51
N LEU A 122 -7.55 26.68 11.47
CA LEU A 122 -8.13 26.21 10.22
C LEU A 122 -9.26 25.24 10.56
N LEU A 123 -10.45 25.50 10.03
CA LEU A 123 -11.52 24.51 9.95
C LEU A 123 -10.89 23.18 9.48
N PRO A 124 -11.29 22.01 10.04
CA PRO A 124 -10.69 20.75 9.66
C PRO A 124 -10.79 20.61 8.14
N GLY A 125 -9.63 20.61 7.48
CA GLY A 125 -9.54 20.57 6.03
C GLY A 125 -10.34 19.38 5.50
N ILE A 126 -11.05 19.59 4.41
CA ILE A 126 -11.73 18.50 3.72
C ILE A 126 -10.62 17.63 3.09
N LEU A 127 -10.57 16.34 3.45
CA LEU A 127 -9.53 15.42 2.96
C LEU A 127 -9.54 15.25 1.43
N ASN A 128 -10.69 15.48 0.77
CA ASN A 128 -10.84 15.45 -0.68
C ASN A 128 -11.91 16.45 -1.14
N ASP A 129 -11.51 17.48 -1.87
CA ASP A 129 -12.44 18.52 -2.35
C ASP A 129 -13.24 18.09 -3.59
N ASN A 130 -12.83 17.01 -4.26
CA ASN A 130 -13.47 16.50 -5.47
C ASN A 130 -13.81 15.01 -5.32
N LEU A 131 -15.09 14.66 -5.52
CA LEU A 131 -15.54 13.27 -5.59
C LEU A 131 -15.02 12.62 -6.88
N ARG A 132 -14.35 11.48 -6.76
CA ARG A 132 -13.96 10.65 -7.91
C ARG A 132 -15.10 9.70 -8.25
N PHE A 133 -15.49 9.60 -9.53
CA PHE A 133 -16.39 8.53 -9.98
C PHE A 133 -15.71 7.17 -9.75
N GLY A 134 -16.32 6.30 -8.93
CA GLY A 134 -15.72 5.02 -8.56
C GLY A 134 -15.60 4.08 -9.76
N MET A 135 -14.37 3.76 -10.16
CA MET A 135 -14.08 2.83 -11.27
C MET A 135 -13.91 1.36 -10.81
N PHE A 136 -14.45 0.99 -9.64
CA PHE A 136 -14.30 -0.32 -8.99
C PHE A 136 -12.84 -0.79 -8.76
N LEU A 137 -11.87 0.10 -8.98
CA LEU A 137 -10.47 -0.11 -8.64
C LEU A 137 -10.28 0.09 -7.13
N ARG A 138 -9.65 -0.89 -6.48
CA ARG A 138 -9.23 -0.80 -5.08
C ARG A 138 -7.75 -1.07 -4.96
N GLU A 139 -7.15 -0.45 -3.95
CA GLU A 139 -5.80 -0.78 -3.50
C GLU A 139 -5.90 -1.98 -2.56
N LEU A 140 -5.22 -3.07 -2.90
CA LEU A 140 -5.29 -4.35 -2.22
C LEU A 140 -3.89 -4.87 -1.92
N ILE A 141 -3.79 -5.68 -0.87
CA ILE A 141 -2.60 -6.50 -0.60
C ILE A 141 -2.68 -7.73 -1.50
N PHE A 142 -1.73 -7.91 -2.40
CA PHE A 142 -1.68 -9.03 -3.33
C PHE A 142 -0.69 -10.07 -2.84
N LEU A 143 -1.22 -11.25 -2.53
CA LEU A 143 -0.48 -12.40 -2.04
C LEU A 143 -0.30 -13.37 -3.20
N ILE A 144 0.94 -13.68 -3.54
CA ILE A 144 1.28 -14.55 -4.66
C ILE A 144 2.07 -15.75 -4.13
N ASN A 145 1.52 -16.96 -4.25
CA ASN A 145 2.24 -18.20 -3.95
C ASN A 145 2.06 -19.25 -5.07
N ASP A 146 2.58 -20.46 -4.85
CA ASP A 146 2.56 -21.57 -5.81
C ASP A 146 1.18 -22.24 -5.97
N THR A 147 0.19 -21.84 -5.17
CA THR A 147 -1.18 -22.38 -5.21
C THR A 147 -2.19 -21.42 -5.81
N ALA A 148 -2.06 -20.11 -5.55
CA ALA A 148 -2.98 -19.09 -6.01
C ALA A 148 -2.38 -17.68 -5.89
N SER A 149 -3.01 -16.73 -6.58
CA SER A 149 -2.83 -15.29 -6.36
C SER A 149 -4.11 -14.71 -5.75
N VAL A 150 -3.98 -14.14 -4.56
CA VAL A 150 -5.10 -13.69 -3.72
C VAL A 150 -4.96 -12.20 -3.42
N ALA A 151 -6.01 -11.44 -3.67
CA ALA A 151 -6.09 -10.04 -3.27
C ALA A 151 -6.86 -9.92 -1.96
N TYR A 152 -6.24 -9.30 -0.96
CA TYR A 152 -6.81 -9.04 0.36
C TYR A 152 -7.10 -7.55 0.52
N ASP A 153 -8.34 -7.22 0.90
CA ASP A 153 -8.77 -5.88 1.28
C ASP A 153 -8.66 -5.76 2.82
N PRO A 154 -7.63 -5.07 3.35
CA PRO A 154 -7.45 -4.93 4.79
C PRO A 154 -8.49 -4.01 5.46
N THR A 155 -9.26 -3.24 4.68
CA THR A 155 -10.31 -2.35 5.21
C THR A 155 -11.63 -3.11 5.39
N GLY A 156 -12.00 -3.89 4.37
CA GLY A 156 -13.19 -4.74 4.40
C GLY A 156 -12.98 -6.09 5.09
N ASN A 157 -11.70 -6.48 5.30
CA ASN A 157 -11.29 -7.83 5.68
C ASN A 157 -11.85 -8.91 4.73
N ASP A 158 -11.83 -8.61 3.43
CA ASP A 158 -12.32 -9.50 2.36
C ASP A 158 -11.14 -10.07 1.55
N CYS A 159 -11.23 -11.34 1.16
CA CYS A 159 -10.31 -11.98 0.22
C CYS A 159 -10.98 -12.23 -1.14
N PHE A 160 -10.20 -12.06 -2.20
CA PHE A 160 -10.61 -12.31 -3.57
C PHE A 160 -9.57 -13.15 -4.29
N VAL A 161 -10.00 -14.19 -4.99
CA VAL A 161 -9.13 -14.94 -5.91
C VAL A 161 -8.90 -14.07 -7.14
N ALA A 162 -7.64 -13.82 -7.47
CA ALA A 162 -7.24 -13.21 -8.73
C ALA A 162 -6.72 -14.24 -9.74
N SER A 163 -6.10 -15.32 -9.29
CA SER A 163 -5.67 -16.43 -10.15
C SER A 163 -5.56 -17.73 -9.36
N LEU A 164 -5.86 -18.86 -10.00
CA LEU A 164 -5.63 -20.22 -9.48
C LEU A 164 -4.46 -20.90 -10.20
N SER A 165 -3.62 -20.12 -10.90
CA SER A 165 -2.49 -20.64 -11.65
C SER A 165 -1.43 -21.22 -10.71
N THR A 166 -1.02 -22.45 -10.97
CA THR A 166 0.06 -23.15 -10.25
C THR A 166 1.40 -23.06 -10.95
N GLN A 167 1.52 -22.17 -11.95
CA GLN A 167 2.74 -21.95 -12.72
C GLN A 167 3.82 -21.19 -11.93
N ILE A 168 3.45 -20.59 -10.80
CA ILE A 168 4.35 -19.79 -9.98
C ILE A 168 5.27 -20.71 -9.18
N PRO A 169 6.59 -20.56 -9.28
CA PRO A 169 7.51 -21.35 -8.48
C PRO A 169 7.45 -20.93 -7.02
N LYS A 170 7.52 -21.90 -6.10
CA LYS A 170 7.50 -21.66 -4.64
C LYS A 170 8.50 -20.59 -4.20
N ASN A 171 9.75 -20.70 -4.67
CA ASN A 171 10.78 -19.70 -4.40
C ASN A 171 10.77 -18.65 -5.52
N HIS A 172 10.19 -17.50 -5.26
CA HIS A 172 10.11 -16.39 -6.21
C HIS A 172 10.23 -15.03 -5.52
N CYS A 173 10.51 -14.02 -6.33
CA CYS A 173 10.40 -12.60 -6.03
C CYS A 173 9.31 -12.02 -6.92
N SER A 174 8.64 -10.97 -6.46
CA SER A 174 7.60 -10.30 -7.24
C SER A 174 7.79 -8.78 -7.22
N LEU A 175 7.27 -8.14 -8.25
CA LEU A 175 7.40 -6.70 -8.47
C LEU A 175 6.08 -6.20 -9.06
N VAL A 176 5.58 -5.08 -8.53
CA VAL A 176 4.52 -4.29 -9.17
C VAL A 176 5.13 -3.01 -9.73
N THR A 177 4.84 -2.72 -10.99
CA THR A 177 5.34 -1.52 -11.64
C THR A 177 4.51 -0.30 -11.27
N LYS A 178 5.03 0.89 -11.57
CA LYS A 178 4.27 2.14 -11.40
C LYS A 178 2.95 2.13 -12.18
N GLU A 179 2.95 1.54 -13.38
CA GLU A 179 1.77 1.33 -14.24
C GLU A 179 0.89 0.14 -13.82
N ASN A 180 1.17 -0.48 -12.66
CA ASN A 180 0.41 -1.59 -12.10
C ASN A 180 0.47 -2.88 -12.94
N GLN A 181 1.60 -3.12 -13.60
CA GLN A 181 1.92 -4.43 -14.17
C GLN A 181 2.61 -5.26 -13.09
N ILE A 182 2.24 -6.53 -12.97
CA ILE A 182 2.77 -7.41 -11.91
C ILE A 182 3.63 -8.47 -12.57
N PHE A 183 4.86 -8.62 -12.07
CA PHE A 183 5.83 -9.58 -12.55
C PHE A 183 6.29 -10.48 -11.42
N VAL A 184 6.60 -11.71 -11.77
CA VAL A 184 7.18 -12.72 -10.88
C VAL A 184 8.42 -13.28 -11.55
N ALA A 185 9.49 -13.42 -10.78
CA ALA A 185 10.71 -14.09 -11.19
C ALA A 185 11.13 -15.11 -10.14
N GLY A 186 11.54 -16.30 -10.56
CA GLY A 186 12.01 -17.30 -9.61
C GLY A 186 12.00 -18.72 -10.16
N GLY A 187 12.21 -19.68 -9.28
CA GLY A 187 12.32 -21.08 -9.66
C GLY A 187 13.42 -21.35 -10.67
N LEU A 188 13.44 -22.59 -11.15
CA LEU A 188 14.44 -23.10 -12.08
C LEU A 188 13.77 -24.05 -13.07
N PHE A 189 14.21 -24.01 -14.33
CA PHE A 189 13.86 -25.02 -15.31
C PHE A 189 15.01 -25.28 -16.27
N PHE A 190 14.99 -26.48 -16.86
CA PHE A 190 15.96 -26.93 -17.84
C PHE A 190 15.38 -26.73 -19.24
N ASP A 191 16.13 -26.09 -20.12
CA ASP A 191 15.79 -26.05 -21.54
C ASP A 191 16.39 -27.29 -22.24
N GLU A 192 15.56 -28.31 -22.47
CA GLU A 192 15.91 -29.55 -23.18
C GLU A 192 16.38 -29.29 -24.63
N GLN A 193 16.06 -28.13 -25.21
CA GLN A 193 16.47 -27.77 -26.56
C GLN A 193 17.85 -27.10 -26.60
N SER A 194 18.37 -26.66 -25.46
CA SER A 194 19.71 -26.08 -25.38
C SER A 194 20.77 -27.19 -25.40
N LYS A 195 21.81 -27.02 -26.23
CA LYS A 195 22.91 -28.00 -26.33
C LYS A 195 23.80 -28.04 -25.08
N ASP A 196 23.67 -27.06 -24.20
CA ASP A 196 24.56 -26.81 -23.07
C ASP A 196 23.90 -27.08 -21.71
N GLU A 197 22.75 -27.77 -21.66
CA GLU A 197 21.98 -28.07 -20.44
C GLU A 197 21.73 -26.81 -19.57
N GLN A 198 21.42 -25.69 -20.22
CA GLN A 198 21.38 -24.40 -19.56
C GLN A 198 20.14 -24.29 -18.66
N ILE A 199 20.37 -23.94 -17.40
CA ILE A 199 19.31 -23.73 -16.40
C ILE A 199 18.90 -22.26 -16.42
N TYR A 200 17.59 -22.03 -16.49
CA TYR A 200 16.97 -20.72 -16.50
C TYR A 200 16.09 -20.52 -15.26
N SER A 201 15.77 -19.27 -14.94
CA SER A 201 14.72 -18.94 -13.97
C SER A 201 13.47 -18.46 -14.69
N TYR A 202 12.30 -18.83 -14.16
CA TYR A 202 11.01 -18.40 -14.71
C TYR A 202 10.86 -16.89 -14.59
N PHE A 203 10.20 -16.30 -15.59
CA PHE A 203 9.78 -14.91 -15.58
C PHE A 203 8.35 -14.84 -16.11
N LEU A 204 7.43 -14.36 -15.29
CA LEU A 204 6.00 -14.38 -15.55
C LEU A 204 5.41 -12.97 -15.38
N GLN A 205 4.40 -12.65 -16.17
CA GLN A 205 3.62 -11.43 -16.04
C GLN A 205 2.15 -11.77 -15.77
N PHE A 206 1.53 -11.14 -14.78
CA PHE A 206 0.11 -11.31 -14.52
C PHE A 206 -0.73 -10.54 -15.56
N ASP A 207 -1.68 -11.22 -16.19
CA ASP A 207 -2.67 -10.61 -17.07
C ASP A 207 -4.01 -10.44 -16.36
N PRO A 208 -4.41 -9.19 -16.01
CA PRO A 208 -5.66 -8.92 -15.32
C PRO A 208 -6.91 -9.13 -16.22
N ALA A 209 -6.75 -9.28 -17.53
CA ALA A 209 -7.87 -9.54 -18.44
C ALA A 209 -8.30 -11.01 -18.41
N THR A 210 -7.33 -11.92 -18.36
CA THR A 210 -7.55 -13.37 -18.31
C THR A 210 -7.45 -13.97 -16.91
N SER A 211 -6.95 -13.20 -15.93
CA SER A 211 -6.75 -13.66 -14.54
C SER A 211 -5.75 -14.83 -14.45
N ASP A 212 -4.72 -14.81 -15.31
CA ASP A 212 -3.68 -15.84 -15.39
C ASP A 212 -2.28 -15.23 -15.53
N TRP A 213 -1.26 -16.08 -15.42
CA TRP A 213 0.14 -15.72 -15.56
C TRP A 213 0.65 -16.10 -16.95
N ILE A 214 1.20 -15.11 -17.65
CA ILE A 214 1.79 -15.27 -18.98
C ILE A 214 3.29 -15.48 -18.83
N GLY A 215 3.81 -16.53 -19.49
CA GLY A 215 5.25 -16.77 -19.61
C GLY A 215 5.95 -15.69 -20.43
N MET A 216 6.96 -15.08 -19.85
CA MET A 216 7.84 -14.10 -20.49
C MET A 216 9.19 -14.75 -20.85
N PRO A 217 10.03 -14.13 -21.69
CA PRO A 217 11.39 -14.61 -21.93
C PRO A 217 12.11 -14.88 -20.60
N PRO A 218 12.62 -16.10 -20.39
CA PRO A 218 13.13 -16.51 -19.08
C PRO A 218 14.43 -15.79 -18.74
N ILE A 219 14.75 -15.70 -17.46
CA ILE A 219 15.99 -15.07 -17.01
C ILE A 219 17.15 -16.00 -17.40
N PRO A 220 18.13 -15.53 -18.21
CA PRO A 220 19.26 -16.35 -18.66
C PRO A 220 20.33 -16.50 -17.57
N SER A 221 19.90 -16.74 -16.33
CA SER A 221 20.75 -16.93 -15.17
C SER A 221 19.95 -17.66 -14.07
N PRO A 222 20.39 -18.86 -13.65
CA PRO A 222 19.71 -19.64 -12.62
C PRO A 222 20.07 -19.09 -11.23
N ARG A 223 19.22 -18.21 -10.69
CA ARG A 223 19.52 -17.48 -9.45
C ARG A 223 18.38 -17.49 -8.45
N PHE A 224 18.72 -17.35 -7.17
CA PHE A 224 17.78 -17.23 -6.05
C PHE A 224 18.26 -16.18 -5.04
N LEU A 225 17.39 -15.74 -4.13
CA LEU A 225 17.67 -14.68 -3.16
C LEU A 225 18.18 -13.37 -3.79
N PHE A 226 17.78 -13.10 -5.04
CA PHE A 226 17.96 -11.83 -5.73
C PHE A 226 16.81 -10.87 -5.39
N GLY A 227 16.98 -9.59 -5.71
CA GLY A 227 15.89 -8.61 -5.66
C GLY A 227 15.45 -8.15 -7.04
N MET A 228 14.22 -7.64 -7.12
CA MET A 228 13.66 -7.07 -8.34
C MET A 228 13.42 -5.56 -8.18
N GLY A 229 13.70 -4.81 -9.24
CA GLY A 229 13.42 -3.38 -9.32
C GLY A 229 12.92 -2.96 -10.71
N GLU A 230 12.38 -1.75 -10.80
CA GLU A 230 11.95 -1.12 -12.04
C GLU A 230 12.61 0.25 -12.15
N ALA A 231 13.07 0.59 -13.35
CA ALA A 231 13.29 1.97 -13.74
C ALA A 231 13.07 2.11 -15.24
N GLU A 232 12.50 3.25 -15.64
CA GLU A 232 12.07 3.56 -16.99
C GLU A 232 11.19 2.43 -17.57
N ASN A 233 11.54 1.88 -18.73
CA ASN A 233 10.82 0.76 -19.32
C ASN A 233 11.44 -0.62 -19.00
N PHE A 234 12.28 -0.70 -17.96
CA PHE A 234 13.10 -1.87 -17.69
C PHE A 234 12.78 -2.50 -16.33
N ILE A 235 12.85 -3.84 -16.30
CA ILE A 235 12.82 -4.62 -15.06
C ILE A 235 14.22 -5.14 -14.77
N PHE A 236 14.70 -4.93 -13.55
CA PHE A 236 16.02 -5.31 -13.12
C PHE A 236 15.93 -6.50 -12.16
N VAL A 237 16.80 -7.47 -12.37
CA VAL A 237 17.03 -8.61 -11.48
C VAL A 237 18.46 -8.49 -10.96
N ILE A 238 18.60 -8.25 -9.67
CA ILE A 238 19.82 -7.72 -9.06
C ILE A 238 20.41 -8.73 -8.09
N GLY A 239 21.70 -9.06 -8.28
CA GLY A 239 22.48 -9.93 -7.40
C GLY A 239 21.87 -11.33 -7.24
N GLY A 240 21.95 -11.85 -6.01
CA GLY A 240 21.48 -13.18 -5.63
C GLY A 240 22.60 -14.20 -5.51
N LYS A 241 22.23 -15.47 -5.48
CA LYS A 241 23.17 -16.61 -5.56
C LYS A 241 22.86 -17.44 -6.79
N GLU A 242 23.91 -17.90 -7.46
CA GLU A 242 23.76 -18.84 -8.56
C GLU A 242 23.50 -20.26 -8.02
N MET A 243 22.54 -20.95 -8.60
CA MET A 243 22.20 -22.33 -8.24
C MET A 243 23.02 -23.33 -9.08
N LYS A 244 24.36 -23.29 -8.92
CA LYS A 244 25.33 -24.21 -9.53
C LYS A 244 26.34 -24.70 -8.48
N GLU A 245 27.16 -25.68 -8.85
CA GLU A 245 28.25 -26.17 -8.00
C GLU A 245 29.13 -25.00 -7.52
N GLY A 246 29.24 -24.84 -6.20
CA GLY A 246 29.97 -23.73 -5.55
C GLY A 246 29.13 -22.53 -5.07
N GLU A 247 27.83 -22.46 -5.39
CA GLU A 247 26.87 -21.41 -4.95
C GLU A 247 27.46 -19.98 -4.88
N ARG A 248 27.93 -19.47 -6.02
CA ARG A 248 28.56 -18.14 -6.10
C ARG A 248 27.57 -17.03 -5.77
N VAL A 249 27.99 -16.07 -4.96
CA VAL A 249 27.23 -14.83 -4.75
C VAL A 249 27.44 -13.92 -5.97
N LEU A 250 26.38 -13.27 -6.44
CA LEU A 250 26.37 -12.49 -7.67
C LEU A 250 26.36 -10.98 -7.37
N ASP A 251 27.14 -10.25 -8.16
CA ASP A 251 27.08 -8.80 -8.35
C ASP A 251 26.37 -8.43 -9.67
N THR A 252 26.09 -9.41 -10.52
CA THR A 252 25.52 -9.20 -11.86
C THR A 252 24.07 -8.73 -11.81
N VAL A 253 23.74 -7.81 -12.72
CA VAL A 253 22.41 -7.22 -12.85
C VAL A 253 21.86 -7.55 -14.24
N MET A 254 20.79 -8.33 -14.26
CA MET A 254 20.06 -8.62 -15.51
C MET A 254 18.98 -7.56 -15.71
N VAL A 255 18.85 -7.06 -16.92
CA VAL A 255 17.84 -6.06 -17.28
C VAL A 255 16.95 -6.60 -18.39
N TYR A 256 15.64 -6.53 -18.18
CA TYR A 256 14.63 -6.90 -19.15
C TYR A 256 14.04 -5.65 -19.78
N ASP A 257 14.19 -5.52 -21.09
CA ASP A 257 13.56 -4.47 -21.88
C ASP A 257 12.13 -4.86 -22.23
N ARG A 258 11.15 -4.15 -21.67
CA ARG A 258 9.72 -4.43 -21.93
C ARG A 258 9.26 -4.05 -23.34
N GLN A 259 10.02 -3.23 -24.08
CA GLN A 259 9.71 -2.85 -25.45
C GLN A 259 10.21 -3.89 -26.45
N TYR A 260 11.45 -4.36 -26.27
CA TYR A 260 12.07 -5.34 -27.19
C TYR A 260 11.92 -6.79 -26.72
N LEU A 261 11.40 -7.01 -25.51
CA LEU A 261 11.18 -8.32 -24.88
C LEU A 261 12.47 -9.13 -24.81
N LYS A 262 13.57 -8.51 -24.37
CA LYS A 262 14.89 -9.13 -24.32
C LYS A 262 15.59 -8.83 -23.02
N TRP A 263 16.35 -9.82 -22.55
CA TRP A 263 17.30 -9.66 -21.47
C TRP A 263 18.64 -9.15 -21.98
N ALA A 264 19.28 -8.30 -21.19
CA ALA A 264 20.66 -7.87 -21.31
C ALA A 264 21.30 -7.80 -19.93
N GLU A 265 22.61 -7.56 -19.88
CA GLU A 265 23.31 -7.23 -18.64
C GLU A 265 23.46 -5.72 -18.51
N ALA A 266 23.23 -5.20 -17.31
CA ALA A 266 23.48 -3.81 -16.93
C ALA A 266 24.79 -3.71 -16.13
N ASP A 267 25.17 -2.49 -15.76
CA ASP A 267 26.34 -2.27 -14.90
C ASP A 267 26.21 -3.06 -13.58
N PRO A 268 27.22 -3.87 -13.22
CA PRO A 268 27.14 -4.73 -12.05
C PRO A 268 27.14 -3.89 -10.78
N LEU A 269 26.64 -4.50 -9.70
CA LEU A 269 26.78 -3.94 -8.37
C LEU A 269 28.26 -3.76 -8.00
N PRO A 270 28.59 -2.78 -7.15
CA PRO A 270 29.95 -2.59 -6.65
C PRO A 270 30.41 -3.71 -5.70
N TYR A 271 29.53 -4.64 -5.34
CA TYR A 271 29.82 -5.80 -4.49
C TYR A 271 28.80 -6.93 -4.75
N PRO A 272 29.21 -8.20 -4.58
CA PRO A 272 28.30 -9.34 -4.66
C PRO A 272 27.40 -9.41 -3.42
N VAL A 273 26.11 -9.68 -3.61
CA VAL A 273 25.13 -9.70 -2.51
C VAL A 273 23.91 -10.60 -2.78
N TYR A 274 23.41 -11.25 -1.73
CA TYR A 274 22.16 -12.01 -1.75
C TYR A 274 21.29 -11.75 -0.51
N GLY A 275 19.99 -12.02 -0.61
CA GLY A 275 19.03 -11.80 0.49
C GLY A 275 18.91 -10.33 0.90
N HIS A 276 19.21 -9.42 -0.03
CA HIS A 276 19.10 -7.97 0.12
C HIS A 276 17.68 -7.51 -0.23
N GLY A 277 17.30 -6.33 0.28
CA GLY A 277 16.06 -5.66 -0.11
C GLY A 277 16.28 -4.80 -1.36
N VAL A 278 15.29 -4.77 -2.26
CA VAL A 278 15.28 -3.87 -3.42
C VAL A 278 13.99 -3.08 -3.45
N VAL A 279 14.08 -1.77 -3.66
CA VAL A 279 12.93 -0.89 -3.88
C VAL A 279 13.21 0.10 -5.00
N SER A 280 12.16 0.49 -5.71
CA SER A 280 12.24 1.44 -6.82
C SER A 280 11.48 2.72 -6.46
N HIS A 281 12.12 3.86 -6.62
CA HIS A 281 11.49 5.15 -6.34
C HIS A 281 12.06 6.25 -7.24
N ASN A 282 11.19 6.92 -8.01
CA ASN A 282 11.54 8.02 -8.92
C ASN A 282 12.69 7.67 -9.89
N GLU A 283 12.57 6.53 -10.59
CA GLU A 283 13.57 6.02 -11.56
C GLU A 283 14.95 5.69 -10.95
N ILE A 284 15.00 5.56 -9.62
CA ILE A 284 16.19 5.12 -8.87
C ILE A 284 15.87 3.80 -8.21
N ILE A 285 16.76 2.83 -8.36
CA ILE A 285 16.67 1.52 -7.72
C ILE A 285 17.63 1.49 -6.54
N TYR A 286 17.11 1.15 -5.36
CA TYR A 286 17.88 1.06 -4.11
C TYR A 286 18.07 -0.40 -3.74
N VAL A 287 19.30 -0.76 -3.39
CA VAL A 287 19.72 -2.10 -2.98
C VAL A 287 20.27 -2.00 -1.57
N ILE A 288 19.64 -2.71 -0.63
CA ILE A 288 19.79 -2.48 0.80
C ILE A 288 20.17 -3.78 1.51
N GLY A 289 21.22 -3.75 2.33
CA GLY A 289 21.63 -4.86 3.19
C GLY A 289 21.96 -6.14 2.42
N GLY A 290 21.52 -7.28 2.94
CA GLY A 290 21.81 -8.61 2.42
C GLY A 290 23.04 -9.24 3.05
N LYS A 291 23.59 -10.28 2.42
CA LYS A 291 24.82 -10.95 2.80
C LYS A 291 25.83 -10.92 1.66
N GLY A 292 27.09 -10.65 2.00
CA GLY A 292 28.20 -10.70 1.05
C GLY A 292 28.77 -12.12 0.89
N GLU A 293 29.88 -12.24 0.17
CA GLU A 293 30.60 -13.52 -0.01
C GLU A 293 31.05 -14.17 1.30
N ASN A 294 31.43 -13.36 2.29
CA ASN A 294 31.86 -13.82 3.61
C ASN A 294 30.70 -14.32 4.50
N LYS A 295 29.45 -14.31 3.99
CA LYS A 295 28.21 -14.69 4.70
C LYS A 295 27.80 -13.78 5.87
N GLU A 296 28.54 -12.70 6.11
CA GLU A 296 28.22 -11.63 7.05
C GLU A 296 27.09 -10.75 6.50
N CYS A 297 26.23 -10.28 7.40
CA CYS A 297 25.19 -9.32 7.05
C CYS A 297 25.81 -7.96 6.68
N LEU A 298 25.27 -7.34 5.63
CA LEU A 298 25.69 -6.03 5.17
C LEU A 298 24.75 -4.96 5.70
N ASN A 299 25.29 -3.77 5.96
CA ASN A 299 24.53 -2.55 6.22
C ASN A 299 24.55 -1.58 5.03
N ARG A 300 25.14 -1.98 3.89
CA ARG A 300 25.30 -1.09 2.73
C ARG A 300 23.94 -0.74 2.11
N LEU A 301 23.86 0.49 1.62
CA LEU A 301 22.81 0.95 0.73
C LEU A 301 23.47 1.53 -0.51
N CYS A 302 23.15 0.99 -1.69
CA CYS A 302 23.54 1.59 -2.96
C CYS A 302 22.31 1.91 -3.81
N ALA A 303 22.43 2.93 -4.64
CA ALA A 303 21.38 3.39 -5.54
C ALA A 303 21.89 3.42 -6.98
N TYR A 304 21.08 2.89 -7.89
CA TYR A 304 21.30 2.96 -9.32
C TYR A 304 20.44 4.06 -9.92
N ASP A 305 21.09 5.07 -10.50
CA ASP A 305 20.44 6.13 -11.27
C ASP A 305 20.32 5.65 -12.72
N ALA A 306 19.13 5.23 -13.15
CA ALA A 306 18.92 4.64 -14.48
C ALA A 306 19.27 5.59 -15.64
N LYS A 307 19.12 6.90 -15.43
CA LYS A 307 19.45 7.92 -16.43
C LYS A 307 20.96 8.08 -16.59
N LYS A 308 21.70 8.02 -15.48
CA LYS A 308 23.18 8.11 -15.50
C LYS A 308 23.86 6.78 -15.72
N ARG A 309 23.13 5.67 -15.53
CA ARG A 309 23.64 4.30 -15.56
C ARG A 309 24.82 4.10 -14.62
N GLN A 310 24.63 4.51 -13.37
CA GLN A 310 25.70 4.47 -12.37
C GLN A 310 25.15 4.09 -11.01
N TRP A 311 25.89 3.21 -10.34
CA TRP A 311 25.72 2.91 -8.93
C TRP A 311 26.39 3.96 -8.07
N LYS A 312 25.76 4.32 -6.97
CA LYS A 312 26.30 5.22 -5.96
C LYS A 312 26.03 4.67 -4.56
N ASP A 313 27.05 4.66 -3.72
CA ASP A 313 26.90 4.38 -2.30
C ASP A 313 26.19 5.53 -1.57
N LEU A 314 25.27 5.18 -0.69
CA LEU A 314 24.52 6.10 0.16
C LEU A 314 24.81 5.80 1.64
N ALA A 315 24.17 6.55 2.55
CA ALA A 315 24.34 6.32 3.98
C ALA A 315 23.91 4.87 4.34
N PRO A 316 24.77 4.11 5.04
CA PRO A 316 24.47 2.73 5.39
C PRO A 316 23.43 2.65 6.51
N LEU A 317 22.73 1.51 6.59
CA LEU A 317 21.89 1.12 7.72
C LEU A 317 22.68 1.19 9.04
N ASN A 318 21.99 1.45 10.15
CA ASN A 318 22.60 1.35 11.47
C ASN A 318 22.81 -0.12 11.86
N THR A 319 21.86 -0.99 11.53
CA THR A 319 21.95 -2.44 11.79
C THR A 319 22.06 -3.23 10.50
N ALA A 320 23.17 -3.94 10.33
CA ALA A 320 23.39 -4.86 9.22
C ALA A 320 22.37 -6.01 9.26
N ARG A 321 21.71 -6.28 8.11
CA ARG A 321 20.60 -7.24 8.05
C ARG A 321 20.40 -7.86 6.67
N SER A 322 19.83 -9.06 6.62
CA SER A 322 19.39 -9.78 5.42
C SER A 322 18.00 -10.40 5.63
N LEU A 323 17.29 -10.77 4.56
CA LEU A 323 15.95 -11.38 4.64
C LEU A 323 15.01 -10.55 5.52
N PHE A 324 14.86 -9.27 5.19
CA PHE A 324 14.07 -8.29 5.95
C PHE A 324 12.97 -7.70 5.07
N GLY A 325 11.99 -7.06 5.69
CA GLY A 325 10.94 -6.35 4.96
C GLY A 325 11.39 -4.97 4.56
N VAL A 326 11.15 -4.60 3.30
CA VAL A 326 11.48 -3.28 2.76
C VAL A 326 10.33 -2.73 1.92
N THR A 327 10.03 -1.44 2.06
CA THR A 327 9.06 -0.78 1.18
C THR A 327 9.29 0.72 1.08
N ILE A 328 8.66 1.36 0.10
CA ILE A 328 8.56 2.82 0.03
C ILE A 328 7.24 3.22 0.68
N HIS A 329 7.33 4.03 1.74
CA HIS A 329 6.16 4.64 2.37
C HIS A 329 6.41 6.15 2.51
N LYS A 330 5.47 6.98 2.05
CA LYS A 330 5.56 8.45 2.15
C LYS A 330 6.91 9.04 1.69
N ASN A 331 7.42 8.56 0.55
CA ASN A 331 8.70 8.98 -0.06
C ASN A 331 9.96 8.70 0.79
N LYS A 332 9.87 7.73 1.71
CA LYS A 332 11.01 7.23 2.48
C LYS A 332 11.10 5.71 2.34
N ILE A 333 12.28 5.16 2.54
CA ILE A 333 12.49 3.71 2.54
C ILE A 333 12.35 3.22 3.97
N TYR A 334 11.44 2.28 4.20
CA TYR A 334 11.24 1.64 5.48
C TYR A 334 11.84 0.25 5.43
N VAL A 335 12.61 -0.11 6.45
CA VAL A 335 13.07 -1.48 6.67
C VAL A 335 12.60 -1.96 8.04
N ALA A 336 12.20 -3.22 8.14
CA ALA A 336 11.83 -3.82 9.42
C ALA A 336 12.22 -5.30 9.48
N ALA A 337 12.54 -5.73 10.69
CA ALA A 337 12.97 -7.08 11.01
C ALA A 337 14.23 -7.51 10.21
N GLY A 338 14.47 -8.82 10.15
CA GLY A 338 15.56 -9.42 9.40
C GLY A 338 16.41 -10.41 10.19
N VAL A 339 17.36 -11.02 9.48
CA VAL A 339 18.47 -11.78 10.04
C VAL A 339 19.67 -10.86 10.17
N THR A 340 20.24 -10.80 11.36
CA THR A 340 21.52 -10.18 11.70
C THR A 340 22.55 -11.28 11.98
N ASP A 341 23.83 -10.91 12.17
CA ASP A 341 24.86 -11.88 12.55
C ASP A 341 24.66 -12.43 13.99
N SER A 342 23.84 -11.76 14.81
CA SER A 342 23.46 -12.19 16.16
C SER A 342 22.13 -12.96 16.25
N GLY A 343 21.39 -13.13 15.14
CA GLY A 343 20.07 -13.77 15.14
C GLY A 343 18.99 -12.94 14.45
N LEU A 344 17.72 -13.23 14.75
CA LEU A 344 16.61 -12.43 14.24
C LEU A 344 16.56 -11.06 14.94
N THR A 345 15.93 -10.08 14.30
CA THR A 345 15.65 -8.78 14.91
C THR A 345 14.22 -8.34 14.60
N GLY A 346 13.64 -7.54 15.50
CA GLY A 346 12.41 -6.77 15.27
C GLY A 346 12.70 -5.31 14.91
N ASN A 347 13.96 -4.89 14.93
CA ASN A 347 14.35 -3.50 14.74
C ASN A 347 13.86 -2.95 13.39
N ALA A 348 13.43 -1.69 13.38
CA ALA A 348 13.00 -1.00 12.17
C ALA A 348 13.73 0.34 12.01
N GLU A 349 14.06 0.67 10.76
CA GLU A 349 14.75 1.91 10.40
C GLU A 349 14.07 2.57 9.20
N VAL A 350 14.13 3.89 9.15
CA VAL A 350 13.60 4.70 8.04
C VAL A 350 14.71 5.52 7.44
N TYR A 351 14.87 5.43 6.12
CA TYR A 351 15.78 6.24 5.35
C TYR A 351 15.06 7.38 4.66
N ASP A 352 15.46 8.59 4.99
CA ASP A 352 15.00 9.79 4.31
C ASP A 352 15.85 10.03 3.05
N ILE A 353 15.23 9.78 1.89
CA ILE A 353 15.88 9.88 0.57
C ILE A 353 16.42 11.28 0.31
N LYS A 354 15.76 12.33 0.80
CA LYS A 354 16.18 13.72 0.56
C LYS A 354 17.43 14.09 1.34
N THR A 355 17.51 13.61 2.59
CA THR A 355 18.61 13.97 3.50
C THR A 355 19.75 12.97 3.51
N ASN A 356 19.57 11.79 2.87
CA ASN A 356 20.53 10.69 2.88
C ASN A 356 20.90 10.27 4.32
N LYS A 357 19.87 10.08 5.16
CA LYS A 357 20.04 9.71 6.57
C LYS A 357 19.03 8.66 6.99
N TRP A 358 19.50 7.73 7.83
CA TRP A 358 18.66 6.79 8.56
C TRP A 358 18.23 7.35 9.90
N SER A 359 17.04 6.97 10.34
CA SER A 359 16.51 7.23 11.67
C SER A 359 15.82 5.98 12.19
N GLU A 360 15.85 5.77 13.51
CA GLU A 360 15.11 4.69 14.14
C GLU A 360 13.60 4.81 13.88
N PHE A 361 12.94 3.67 13.78
CA PHE A 361 11.50 3.55 13.65
C PHE A 361 10.95 2.58 14.69
N VAL A 362 9.63 2.54 14.82
CA VAL A 362 8.94 1.68 15.78
C VAL A 362 9.23 0.22 15.43
N GLU A 363 9.85 -0.50 16.36
CA GLU A 363 10.20 -1.91 16.20
C GLU A 363 8.96 -2.76 15.90
N PHE A 364 9.15 -3.75 15.04
CA PHE A 364 8.11 -4.72 14.75
C PHE A 364 7.87 -5.61 15.99
N PRO A 365 6.62 -5.98 16.33
CA PRO A 365 6.30 -6.61 17.61
C PRO A 365 6.93 -7.99 17.88
N GLN A 366 7.57 -8.60 16.88
CA GLN A 366 8.21 -9.90 16.97
C GLN A 366 9.47 -9.92 16.10
N GLU A 367 10.55 -10.55 16.57
CA GLU A 367 11.73 -10.75 15.72
C GLU A 367 11.40 -11.74 14.59
N ARG A 368 11.64 -11.32 13.34
CA ARG A 368 11.29 -12.11 12.16
C ARG A 368 12.34 -12.06 11.08
N SER A 369 12.44 -13.13 10.30
CA SER A 369 13.06 -13.10 8.97
C SER A 369 12.00 -13.14 7.88
N SER A 370 12.34 -12.69 6.67
CA SER A 370 11.47 -12.68 5.48
C SER A 370 10.11 -12.00 5.69
N LEU A 371 10.03 -11.04 6.61
CA LEU A 371 8.86 -10.18 6.77
C LEU A 371 8.62 -9.43 5.45
N SER A 372 7.38 -9.33 4.99
CA SER A 372 7.04 -8.46 3.86
C SER A 372 6.49 -7.13 4.36
N LEU A 373 7.08 -6.01 3.93
CA LEU A 373 6.51 -4.68 4.15
C LEU A 373 5.82 -4.20 2.87
N VAL A 374 4.63 -3.62 3.00
CA VAL A 374 3.87 -3.12 1.86
C VAL A 374 3.08 -1.87 2.24
N THR A 375 3.02 -0.89 1.34
CA THR A 375 2.14 0.28 1.48
C THR A 375 0.91 0.12 0.59
N VAL A 376 -0.28 0.18 1.20
CA VAL A 376 -1.59 0.09 0.51
C VAL A 376 -2.51 1.16 1.09
N GLY A 377 -3.21 1.94 0.28
CA GLY A 377 -4.12 2.98 0.81
C GLY A 377 -3.42 4.09 1.59
N GLY A 378 -2.10 4.28 1.37
CA GLY A 378 -1.29 5.20 2.18
C GLY A 378 -1.03 4.72 3.61
N ILE A 379 -1.25 3.43 3.89
CA ILE A 379 -1.00 2.77 5.18
C ILE A 379 0.09 1.73 5.01
N LEU A 380 1.00 1.65 5.99
CA LEU A 380 2.08 0.67 6.03
C LEU A 380 1.61 -0.63 6.71
N TYR A 381 1.87 -1.76 6.07
CA TYR A 381 1.55 -3.10 6.58
C TYR A 381 2.80 -3.97 6.67
N GLY A 382 2.81 -4.86 7.66
CA GLY A 382 3.78 -5.95 7.79
C GLY A 382 3.05 -7.29 7.68
N VAL A 383 3.51 -8.17 6.80
CA VAL A 383 2.86 -9.44 6.48
C VAL A 383 3.84 -10.59 6.64
N GLY A 384 3.45 -11.57 7.46
CA GLY A 384 4.10 -12.86 7.61
C GLY A 384 5.57 -12.82 8.05
N GLY A 385 6.39 -13.70 7.45
CA GLY A 385 7.79 -13.94 7.82
C GLY A 385 7.96 -15.14 8.75
N PHE A 386 9.18 -15.43 9.20
CA PHE A 386 9.50 -16.56 10.08
C PHE A 386 9.96 -16.07 11.44
N ALA A 387 9.35 -16.60 12.51
CA ALA A 387 9.73 -16.36 13.89
C ALA A 387 10.19 -17.66 14.56
N MET A 388 10.95 -17.56 15.66
CA MET A 388 11.42 -18.72 16.41
C MET A 388 10.44 -19.08 17.53
N PHE A 389 10.08 -20.36 17.65
CA PHE A 389 9.23 -20.89 18.71
C PHE A 389 9.87 -22.10 19.40
N PRO A 390 9.68 -22.28 20.72
CA PRO A 390 10.13 -23.49 21.39
C PRO A 390 9.34 -24.69 20.88
N LYS A 391 10.02 -25.83 20.76
CA LYS A 391 9.39 -27.10 20.43
C LYS A 391 8.53 -27.56 21.62
N GLU A 392 7.41 -28.22 21.35
CA GLU A 392 6.45 -28.63 22.40
C GLU A 392 7.09 -29.50 23.51
N ASP A 393 8.16 -30.24 23.18
CA ASP A 393 8.83 -31.19 24.08
C ASP A 393 10.32 -30.85 24.33
N SER A 394 10.84 -29.70 23.89
CA SER A 394 12.22 -29.27 24.19
C SER A 394 12.40 -27.76 24.16
N ASP A 395 13.43 -27.26 24.85
CA ASP A 395 13.84 -25.84 24.79
C ASP A 395 14.47 -25.46 23.43
N ASP A 396 14.51 -26.38 22.46
CA ASP A 396 15.03 -26.09 21.12
C ASP A 396 14.07 -25.18 20.36
N LEU A 397 14.60 -24.10 19.80
CA LEU A 397 13.84 -23.17 18.98
C LEU A 397 13.78 -23.64 17.54
N MET A 398 12.57 -23.69 16.95
CA MET A 398 12.35 -23.96 15.54
C MET A 398 11.74 -22.75 14.82
N PRO A 399 12.15 -22.46 13.57
CA PRO A 399 11.52 -21.42 12.78
C PRO A 399 10.11 -21.87 12.36
N GLN A 400 9.12 -21.00 12.58
CA GLN A 400 7.75 -21.18 12.14
C GLN A 400 7.34 -20.02 11.23
N GLU A 401 6.68 -20.35 10.13
CA GLU A 401 6.11 -19.36 9.23
C GLU A 401 4.89 -18.71 9.87
N MET A 402 4.90 -17.38 9.86
CA MET A 402 3.81 -16.52 10.29
C MET A 402 3.04 -16.09 9.06
N ASN A 403 1.71 -16.09 9.17
CA ASN A 403 0.79 -15.72 8.10
C ASN A 403 -0.16 -14.60 8.54
N ASP A 404 0.27 -13.81 9.53
CA ASP A 404 -0.49 -12.70 10.09
C ASP A 404 -0.21 -11.39 9.35
N ILE A 405 -1.12 -10.43 9.54
CA ILE A 405 -1.06 -9.10 8.94
C ILE A 405 -1.14 -8.05 10.04
N TRP A 406 -0.20 -7.13 10.04
CA TRP A 406 -0.09 -6.01 10.96
C TRP A 406 -0.23 -4.69 10.21
N ARG A 407 -0.92 -3.72 10.82
CA ARG A 407 -1.02 -2.33 10.37
C ARG A 407 -0.13 -1.45 11.23
N TYR A 408 0.63 -0.56 10.63
CA TYR A 408 1.22 0.54 11.39
C TYR A 408 0.18 1.66 11.57
N ASP A 409 -0.07 2.03 12.82
CA ASP A 409 -0.89 3.19 13.17
C ASP A 409 0.02 4.40 13.43
N GLU A 410 -0.04 5.39 12.55
CA GLU A 410 0.82 6.57 12.66
C GLU A 410 0.43 7.50 13.81
N GLY A 411 -0.87 7.58 14.14
CA GLY A 411 -1.35 8.43 15.23
C GLY A 411 -0.89 7.91 16.58
N GLU A 412 -0.90 6.60 16.75
CA GLU A 412 -0.46 5.94 17.99
C GLU A 412 1.03 5.54 17.97
N ARG A 413 1.69 5.65 16.81
CA ARG A 413 3.04 5.16 16.55
C ARG A 413 3.25 3.71 17.01
N LYS A 414 2.33 2.82 16.63
CA LYS A 414 2.39 1.41 17.04
C LYS A 414 1.92 0.46 15.94
N TRP A 415 2.38 -0.78 16.01
CA TRP A 415 1.88 -1.86 15.16
C TRP A 415 0.65 -2.50 15.79
N ASN A 416 -0.43 -2.58 15.02
CA ASN A 416 -1.70 -3.17 15.40
C ASN A 416 -1.96 -4.42 14.54
N GLY A 417 -2.14 -5.59 15.17
CA GLY A 417 -2.50 -6.81 14.46
C GLY A 417 -3.90 -6.70 13.85
N ILE A 418 -4.04 -7.02 12.56
CA ILE A 418 -5.33 -7.01 11.85
C ILE A 418 -5.88 -8.43 11.74
N LEU A 419 -5.02 -9.37 11.34
CA LEU A 419 -5.40 -10.74 11.06
C LEU A 419 -4.33 -11.66 11.59
N ARG A 420 -4.72 -12.64 12.41
CA ARG A 420 -3.78 -13.58 13.05
C ARG A 420 -3.30 -14.68 12.10
N GLU A 421 -4.11 -15.04 11.11
CA GLU A 421 -3.78 -16.07 10.16
C GLU A 421 -4.51 -15.81 8.83
N ASN A 422 -3.73 -15.72 7.76
CA ASN A 422 -4.18 -15.69 6.39
C ASN A 422 -3.49 -16.84 5.65
N GLN A 423 -4.18 -17.95 5.44
CA GLN A 423 -3.58 -19.14 4.82
C GLN A 423 -2.99 -18.86 3.42
N TYR A 424 -3.47 -17.83 2.73
CA TYR A 424 -2.97 -17.41 1.41
C TYR A 424 -1.66 -16.61 1.48
N ALA A 425 -1.22 -16.20 2.67
CA ALA A 425 0.09 -15.57 2.88
C ALA A 425 1.23 -16.61 2.99
N SER A 426 0.89 -17.89 3.14
CA SER A 426 1.87 -18.99 3.24
C SER A 426 2.68 -19.10 1.96
N GLY A 427 4.01 -19.06 2.08
CA GLY A 427 4.95 -19.07 0.96
C GLY A 427 4.78 -17.89 -0.02
N ALA A 428 4.05 -16.85 0.38
CA ALA A 428 3.66 -15.79 -0.54
C ALA A 428 4.65 -14.64 -0.57
N THR A 429 4.87 -14.08 -1.76
CA THR A 429 5.36 -12.71 -1.87
C THR A 429 4.17 -11.74 -1.81
N VAL A 430 4.43 -10.52 -1.33
CA VAL A 430 3.37 -9.55 -1.01
C VAL A 430 3.59 -8.23 -1.74
N LEU A 431 2.58 -7.77 -2.46
CA LEU A 431 2.62 -6.52 -3.23
C LEU A 431 1.42 -5.63 -2.90
N GLY A 432 1.59 -4.31 -3.05
CA GLY A 432 0.49 -3.35 -3.01
C GLY A 432 0.03 -3.06 -4.43
N VAL A 433 -1.18 -3.47 -4.79
CA VAL A 433 -1.66 -3.41 -6.18
C VAL A 433 -2.99 -2.68 -6.28
N ARG A 434 -3.29 -2.17 -7.48
CA ARG A 434 -4.62 -1.64 -7.85
C ARG A 434 -5.34 -2.66 -8.71
N LEU A 435 -6.38 -3.29 -8.19
CA LEU A 435 -7.16 -4.27 -8.97
C LEU A 435 -8.63 -3.86 -9.04
N ASN A 436 -9.26 -4.23 -10.16
CA ASN A 436 -10.70 -4.04 -10.34
C ASN A 436 -11.43 -5.21 -9.66
N THR A 437 -12.13 -4.95 -8.56
CA THR A 437 -12.78 -6.01 -7.78
C THR A 437 -13.90 -6.72 -8.52
N LEU A 438 -14.47 -6.13 -9.59
CA LEU A 438 -15.47 -6.80 -10.44
C LEU A 438 -14.86 -7.91 -11.31
N ARG A 439 -13.53 -7.93 -11.48
CA ARG A 439 -12.80 -8.97 -12.22
C ARG A 439 -12.29 -10.08 -11.30
N LEU A 440 -12.41 -9.91 -9.99
CA LEU A 440 -11.96 -10.87 -9.01
C LEU A 440 -13.12 -11.72 -8.50
N THR A 441 -12.83 -12.95 -8.09
CA THR A 441 -13.83 -13.83 -7.48
C THR A 441 -13.75 -13.67 -5.97
N LYS A 442 -14.80 -13.12 -5.34
CA LYS A 442 -14.87 -13.04 -3.88
C LYS A 442 -14.91 -14.45 -3.29
N MET A 443 -14.11 -14.69 -2.25
CA MET A 443 -14.08 -15.97 -1.52
C MET A 443 -15.17 -16.07 -0.46
#